data_AF-A0A7S4G801-F1
#
_entry.id   AF-A0A7S4G801-F1
#
_cell.length_a   1.000
_cell.length_b   1.000
_cell.length_c   1.000
_cell.angle_alpha   90.00
_cell.angle_beta   90.00
_cell.angle_gamma   90.00
#
_symmetry.space_group_name_H-M   'P 1'
#
loop_
_entity.id
_entity.type
_entity.pdbx_description
1 polymer ?
#
loop_
_entity_poly.entity_id
_entity_poly.type
_entity_poly.pdbx_seq_one_letter_code
_entity_poly.pdbx_strand_id
1 'polypeptide(L)'
;NLSAMVTLRKNSIFTNVALTPDGDVWWEGMTKTPPAELTDWTGQPWTPDCGRKAAHPNSRYTTPASQCPVIDPAWEDPNGVPVCAILFGGRRPNLVPLVTEAYIWDQGVFMGSIIGSQLTAAAEGTVGQVRRDPFAMLPFCGYNMADYFGHWTHFREKLGFLSPKIFYVNWFRQDSTGRFIWPGFGENSRVLKWVCERVDGVGKARPTPLGYLPTHDALDTDGIDINPQDMLDLLSVDTEGWLQEITEIRKYYDQFGDRLPPELMTNLQKLQGRLQSAADIPIHNQDLLKWVSEMRELCKPTAVHWCTGTEEEYDDICQLMVKGGTFLRLNDKKRPNSFLARSDPRDVARVEGCTYICTKDPSDAGPTNN
;
A
#
# COMPACT_ATOMS: atom_id res chain seq x y z
N ASN A 1 10.37 16.10 14.21
CA ASN A 1 11.10 16.26 12.92
C ASN A 1 12.33 17.12 13.20
N LEU A 2 13.53 16.53 13.29
CA LEU A 2 14.75 17.25 13.69
C LEU A 2 15.20 18.27 12.63
N SER A 3 15.16 17.90 11.34
CA SER A 3 15.56 18.79 10.26
C SER A 3 14.76 20.09 10.29
N ALA A 4 13.45 20.02 10.48
CA ALA A 4 12.61 21.21 10.65
C ALA A 4 13.05 22.06 11.86
N MET A 5 13.31 21.46 13.02
CA MET A 5 13.77 22.22 14.20
C MET A 5 15.08 22.95 13.96
N VAL A 6 15.99 22.39 13.14
CA VAL A 6 17.24 23.07 12.74
C VAL A 6 16.96 24.21 11.77
N THR A 7 16.11 24.00 10.76
CA THR A 7 15.72 25.00 9.78
C THR A 7 15.12 26.25 10.43
N LEU A 8 14.36 26.06 11.51
CA LEU A 8 13.58 27.11 12.17
C LEU A 8 14.37 28.00 13.13
N ARG A 9 15.65 27.72 13.37
CA ARG A 9 16.48 28.43 14.37
C ARG A 9 16.69 29.91 14.08
N LYS A 10 16.51 30.36 12.84
CA LYS A 10 16.72 31.76 12.43
C LYS A 10 15.85 32.13 11.22
N ASN A 11 15.71 33.43 10.97
CA ASN A 11 15.03 33.99 9.78
C ASN A 11 13.63 33.41 9.52
N SER A 12 12.91 33.06 10.58
CA SER A 12 11.62 32.38 10.48
C SER A 12 10.51 33.27 11.03
N ILE A 13 9.37 33.28 10.35
CA ILE A 13 8.15 33.94 10.80
C ILE A 13 7.25 32.86 11.40
N PHE A 14 6.82 33.04 12.64
CA PHE A 14 5.89 32.14 13.31
C PHE A 14 4.51 32.81 13.44
N THR A 15 3.46 32.07 13.13
CA THR A 15 2.07 32.56 13.12
C THR A 15 1.21 31.68 14.02
N ASN A 16 0.55 32.30 15.00
CA ASN A 16 -0.37 31.67 15.96
C ASN A 16 0.25 30.56 16.83
N VAL A 17 1.53 30.68 17.17
CA VAL A 17 2.20 29.85 18.19
C VAL A 17 2.16 30.56 19.55
N ALA A 18 2.51 29.84 20.62
CA ALA A 18 2.67 30.44 21.94
C ALA A 18 4.03 31.15 22.07
N LEU A 19 4.12 32.11 22.99
CA LEU A 19 5.32 32.85 23.34
C LEU A 19 5.78 32.49 24.76
N THR A 20 7.06 32.18 24.94
CA THR A 20 7.68 31.92 26.24
C THR A 20 8.08 33.23 26.94
N PRO A 21 8.26 33.25 28.27
CA PRO A 21 8.65 34.46 29.01
C PRO A 21 9.98 35.08 28.57
N ASP A 22 10.91 34.28 28.05
CA ASP A 22 12.21 34.70 27.52
C ASP A 22 12.18 35.09 26.03
N GLY A 23 11.00 35.10 25.41
CA GLY A 23 10.79 35.59 24.05
C GLY A 23 11.01 34.57 22.93
N ASP A 24 10.99 33.27 23.24
CA ASP A 24 11.01 32.17 22.29
C ASP A 24 9.57 31.66 21.99
N VAL A 25 9.44 30.73 21.05
CA VAL A 25 8.16 30.14 20.63
C VAL A 25 7.92 28.78 21.25
N TRP A 26 6.65 28.41 21.42
CA TRP A 26 6.25 27.08 21.86
C TRP A 26 4.95 26.60 21.19
N TRP A 27 4.82 25.29 21.05
CA TRP A 27 3.59 24.62 20.60
C TRP A 27 3.47 23.22 21.21
N GLU A 28 2.27 22.65 21.17
CA GLU A 28 2.00 21.31 21.70
C GLU A 28 2.92 20.25 21.07
N GLY A 29 3.59 19.47 21.93
CA GLY A 29 4.49 18.40 21.52
C GLY A 29 5.91 18.85 21.15
N MET A 30 6.24 20.14 21.27
CA MET A 30 7.61 20.63 21.07
C MET A 30 8.59 20.11 22.13
N THR A 31 8.14 20.05 23.39
CA THR A 31 8.91 19.55 24.54
C THR A 31 8.17 18.40 25.24
N LYS A 32 8.91 17.55 25.98
CA LYS A 32 8.30 16.47 26.79
C LYS A 32 7.42 17.01 27.90
N THR A 33 7.88 18.07 28.56
CA THR A 33 7.16 18.78 29.61
C THR A 33 6.81 20.17 29.09
N PRO A 34 5.54 20.57 29.08
CA PRO A 34 5.15 21.93 28.74
C PRO A 34 5.77 22.95 29.71
N PRO A 35 6.13 24.16 29.24
CA PRO A 35 6.52 25.27 30.11
C PRO A 35 5.42 25.59 31.15
N ALA A 36 5.84 26.04 32.33
CA ALA A 36 4.91 26.34 33.43
C ALA A 36 3.97 27.51 33.09
N GLU A 37 4.47 28.46 32.32
CA GLU A 37 3.74 29.65 31.88
C GLU A 37 4.13 30.01 30.44
N LEU A 38 3.15 30.47 29.68
CA LEU A 38 3.27 30.97 28.32
C LEU A 38 2.28 32.12 28.10
N THR A 39 2.44 32.83 27.00
CA THR A 39 1.35 33.58 26.38
C THR A 39 0.81 32.76 25.20
N ASP A 40 -0.48 32.41 25.19
CA ASP A 40 -1.07 31.66 24.09
C ASP A 40 -1.19 32.49 22.80
N TRP A 41 -1.54 31.82 21.70
CA TRP A 41 -1.67 32.41 20.38
C TRP A 41 -2.72 33.53 20.28
N THR A 42 -3.61 33.67 21.27
CA THR A 42 -4.59 34.77 21.36
C THR A 42 -4.09 35.96 22.19
N GLY A 43 -2.87 35.87 22.73
CA GLY A 43 -2.27 36.88 23.59
C GLY A 43 -2.66 36.76 25.06
N GLN A 44 -3.25 35.65 25.49
CA GLN A 44 -3.69 35.44 26.88
C GLN A 44 -2.66 34.64 27.69
N PRO A 45 -2.53 34.85 29.01
CA PRO A 45 -1.75 33.97 29.87
C PRO A 45 -2.22 32.52 29.75
N TRP A 46 -1.25 31.61 29.68
CA TRP A 46 -1.48 30.18 29.53
C TRP A 46 -0.63 29.39 30.52
N THR A 47 -1.26 28.40 31.14
CA THR A 47 -0.63 27.36 31.95
C THR A 47 -1.07 25.99 31.45
N PRO A 48 -0.33 24.90 31.73
CA PRO A 48 -0.68 23.55 31.27
C PRO A 48 -2.07 23.06 31.69
N ASP A 49 -2.61 23.59 32.79
CA ASP A 49 -3.91 23.22 33.38
C ASP A 49 -5.06 24.17 32.97
N CYS A 50 -4.81 25.21 32.16
CA CYS A 50 -5.82 26.21 31.83
C CYS A 50 -6.94 25.72 30.87
N GLY A 51 -6.86 24.47 30.40
CA GLY A 51 -7.87 23.83 29.56
C GLY A 51 -7.92 24.29 28.10
N ARG A 52 -7.02 25.19 27.68
CA ARG A 52 -6.87 25.68 26.30
C ARG A 52 -5.57 25.17 25.67
N LYS A 53 -5.51 25.17 24.33
CA LYS A 53 -4.23 24.99 23.61
C LYS A 53 -3.44 26.30 23.62
N ALA A 54 -2.13 26.20 23.78
CA ALA A 54 -1.22 27.34 23.73
C ALA A 54 -1.02 27.82 22.29
N ALA A 55 -0.93 26.90 21.32
CA ALA A 55 -0.85 27.25 19.90
C ALA A 55 -2.16 26.90 19.18
N HIS A 56 -2.48 27.64 18.12
CA HIS A 56 -3.59 27.28 17.25
C HIS A 56 -3.29 25.91 16.57
N PRO A 57 -4.25 24.98 16.42
CA PRO A 57 -4.00 23.67 15.78
C PRO A 57 -3.49 23.76 14.33
N ASN A 58 -3.77 24.86 13.64
CA ASN A 58 -3.26 25.20 12.30
C ASN A 58 -2.20 26.33 12.34
N SER A 59 -1.50 26.51 13.47
CA SER A 59 -0.35 27.42 13.58
C SER A 59 0.75 27.02 12.59
N ARG A 60 1.55 28.00 12.17
CA ARG A 60 2.51 27.84 11.07
C ARG A 60 3.84 28.48 11.39
N TYR A 61 4.87 27.95 10.74
CA TYR A 61 6.13 28.63 10.53
C TYR A 61 6.35 28.86 9.04
N THR A 62 7.03 29.95 8.70
CA THR A 62 7.49 30.27 7.35
C THR A 62 8.98 30.56 7.44
N THR A 63 9.79 29.78 6.73
CA THR A 63 11.26 29.80 6.84
C THR A 63 11.90 29.57 5.46
N PRO A 64 13.09 30.13 5.17
CA PRO A 64 13.78 29.88 3.91
C PRO A 64 14.19 28.40 3.78
N ALA A 65 13.85 27.79 2.64
CA ALA A 65 14.17 26.38 2.36
C ALA A 65 15.68 26.10 2.39
N SER A 66 16.50 27.07 1.98
CA SER A 66 17.97 27.00 1.99
C SER A 66 18.59 26.83 3.39
N GLN A 67 17.82 27.00 4.47
CA GLN A 67 18.29 26.74 5.83
C GLN A 67 18.14 25.27 6.25
N CYS A 68 17.47 24.45 5.43
CA CYS A 68 17.27 23.04 5.74
C CYS A 68 18.61 22.28 5.64
N PRO A 69 19.06 21.60 6.71
CA PRO A 69 20.39 20.96 6.73
C PRO A 69 20.50 19.75 5.80
N VAL A 70 19.38 19.29 5.25
CA VAL A 70 19.27 18.14 4.35
C VAL A 70 18.57 18.53 3.04
N ILE A 71 18.63 19.81 2.65
CA ILE A 71 18.13 20.26 1.35
C ILE A 71 18.93 19.56 0.23
N ASP A 72 18.25 19.09 -0.80
CA ASP A 72 18.92 18.47 -1.94
C ASP A 72 19.72 19.53 -2.73
N PRO A 73 20.98 19.26 -3.13
CA PRO A 73 21.77 20.21 -3.92
C PRO A 73 21.11 20.62 -5.25
N ALA A 74 20.24 19.80 -5.82
CA ALA A 74 19.52 20.06 -7.07
C ALA A 74 18.13 20.69 -6.86
N TRP A 75 17.78 21.16 -5.65
CA TRP A 75 16.44 21.71 -5.37
C TRP A 75 16.07 22.95 -6.20
N GLU A 76 17.07 23.65 -6.75
CA GLU A 76 16.93 24.80 -7.67
C GLU A 76 17.36 24.47 -9.12
N ASP A 77 17.63 23.19 -9.45
CA ASP A 77 18.02 22.82 -10.81
C ASP A 77 16.84 23.08 -11.78
N PRO A 78 17.01 23.94 -12.80
CA PRO A 78 15.95 24.24 -13.76
C PRO A 78 15.53 23.04 -14.62
N ASN A 79 16.35 21.99 -14.70
CA ASN A 79 16.00 20.75 -15.39
C ASN A 79 15.15 19.81 -14.53
N GLY A 80 14.98 20.13 -13.23
CA GLY A 80 14.29 19.31 -12.26
C GLY A 80 15.05 18.02 -11.91
N VAL A 81 14.34 17.10 -11.25
CA VAL A 81 14.86 15.80 -10.84
C VAL A 81 14.03 14.67 -11.45
N PRO A 82 14.65 13.56 -11.91
CA PRO A 82 13.91 12.43 -12.42
C PRO A 82 13.11 11.75 -11.30
N VAL A 83 11.80 11.64 -11.49
CA VAL A 83 10.90 10.96 -10.55
C VAL A 83 10.79 9.48 -10.96
N CYS A 84 11.20 8.58 -10.07
CA CYS A 84 11.15 7.12 -10.29
C CYS A 84 10.00 6.43 -9.53
N ALA A 85 9.46 7.08 -8.50
CA ALA A 85 8.33 6.58 -7.71
C ALA A 85 7.38 7.72 -7.32
N ILE A 86 6.08 7.44 -7.35
CA ILE A 86 5.01 8.32 -6.85
C ILE A 86 4.31 7.58 -5.72
N LEU A 87 4.23 8.21 -4.55
CA LEU A 87 3.58 7.63 -3.37
C LEU A 87 2.32 8.41 -3.05
N PHE A 88 1.18 7.74 -3.13
CA PHE A 88 -0.09 8.21 -2.60
C PHE A 88 -0.26 7.74 -1.16
N GLY A 89 -0.94 8.53 -0.34
CA GLY A 89 -1.17 8.16 1.05
C GLY A 89 -2.30 8.97 1.68
N GLY A 90 -2.94 8.36 2.67
CA GLY A 90 -4.03 8.97 3.43
C GLY A 90 -4.10 8.36 4.82
N ARG A 91 -4.72 9.06 5.79
CA ARG A 91 -4.88 8.53 7.14
C ARG A 91 -6.01 7.52 7.17
N ARG A 92 -5.66 6.23 7.22
CA ARG A 92 -6.62 5.13 7.27
C ARG A 92 -6.31 4.25 8.49
N PRO A 93 -7.12 4.29 9.56
CA PRO A 93 -6.88 3.41 10.72
C PRO A 93 -7.02 1.92 10.36
N ASN A 94 -7.79 1.61 9.32
CA ASN A 94 -8.14 0.26 8.91
C ASN A 94 -7.99 0.13 7.38
N LEU A 95 -8.20 -1.08 6.85
CA LEU A 95 -8.36 -1.41 5.43
C LEU A 95 -7.10 -1.33 4.56
N VAL A 96 -6.40 -0.20 4.56
CA VAL A 96 -5.26 0.04 3.66
C VAL A 96 -3.97 -0.52 4.28
N PRO A 97 -3.22 -1.41 3.58
CA PRO A 97 -1.94 -1.93 4.04
C PRO A 97 -0.88 -0.85 4.21
N LEU A 98 0.22 -1.17 4.89
CA LEU A 98 1.34 -0.24 5.12
C LEU A 98 1.90 0.35 3.82
N VAL A 99 2.09 -0.49 2.80
CA VAL A 99 2.51 -0.10 1.47
C VAL A 99 2.02 -1.11 0.43
N THR A 100 1.61 -0.62 -0.74
CA THR A 100 1.21 -1.42 -1.90
C THR A 100 1.77 -0.78 -3.16
N GLU A 101 2.45 -1.54 -4.02
CA GLU A 101 2.85 -1.11 -5.37
C GLU A 101 1.75 -1.48 -6.37
N ALA A 102 1.39 -0.56 -7.26
CA ALA A 102 0.47 -0.84 -8.37
C ALA A 102 1.12 -1.79 -9.41
N TYR A 103 0.34 -2.71 -9.98
CA TYR A 103 0.80 -3.59 -11.06
C TYR A 103 1.20 -2.81 -12.30
N ILE A 104 0.42 -1.78 -12.62
CA ILE A 104 0.57 -0.94 -13.80
C ILE A 104 0.15 0.49 -13.47
N TRP A 105 0.58 1.44 -14.31
CA TRP A 105 0.26 2.86 -14.18
C TRP A 105 -1.24 3.12 -13.97
N ASP A 106 -2.10 2.54 -14.81
CA ASP A 106 -3.56 2.81 -14.78
C ASP A 106 -4.18 2.40 -13.44
N GLN A 107 -3.69 1.32 -12.83
CA GLN A 107 -4.10 0.93 -11.49
C GLN A 107 -3.59 1.93 -10.45
N GLY A 108 -2.39 2.46 -10.61
CA GLY A 108 -1.85 3.52 -9.76
C GLY A 108 -2.63 4.83 -9.85
N VAL A 109 -3.07 5.22 -11.05
CA VAL A 109 -3.99 6.34 -11.26
C VAL A 109 -5.31 6.09 -10.53
N PHE A 110 -5.85 4.87 -10.62
CA PHE A 110 -7.02 4.47 -9.84
C PHE A 110 -6.78 4.54 -8.32
N MET A 111 -5.61 4.12 -7.82
CA MET A 111 -5.27 4.28 -6.40
C MET A 111 -5.28 5.75 -6.00
N GLY A 112 -4.71 6.62 -6.83
CA GLY A 112 -4.69 8.08 -6.64
C GLY A 112 -6.09 8.69 -6.57
N SER A 113 -7.00 8.28 -7.44
CA SER A 113 -8.37 8.83 -7.49
C SER A 113 -9.26 8.37 -6.33
N ILE A 114 -8.91 7.29 -5.63
CA ILE A 114 -9.71 6.77 -4.49
C ILE A 114 -9.12 7.10 -3.12
N ILE A 115 -7.99 7.83 -3.06
CA ILE A 115 -7.38 8.22 -1.78
C ILE A 115 -8.44 8.86 -0.91
N GLY A 116 -8.48 8.39 0.32
CA GLY A 116 -9.33 8.96 1.35
C GLY A 116 -8.54 9.09 2.63
N SER A 117 -8.87 10.10 3.41
CA SER A 117 -8.37 10.27 4.77
C SER A 117 -9.56 10.31 5.70
N GLN A 118 -9.50 9.57 6.80
CA GLN A 118 -10.44 9.79 7.88
C GLN A 118 -10.24 11.20 8.42
N LEU A 119 -11.34 11.93 8.60
CA LEU A 119 -11.29 13.30 9.11
C LEU A 119 -10.67 13.30 10.51
N THR A 120 -9.64 14.11 10.69
CA THR A 120 -9.09 14.42 12.02
C THR A 120 -9.90 15.56 12.64
N ALA A 121 -9.79 15.76 13.95
CA ALA A 121 -10.47 16.84 14.65
C ALA A 121 -10.16 18.28 14.12
N ALA A 122 -9.21 18.43 13.20
CA ALA A 122 -8.80 19.70 12.61
C ALA A 122 -9.50 20.05 11.27
N ALA A 123 -10.28 19.13 10.68
CA ALA A 123 -10.99 19.37 9.42
C ALA A 123 -12.51 19.47 9.67
N GLU A 124 -13.20 20.37 8.95
CA GLU A 124 -14.66 20.46 8.98
C GLU A 124 -15.29 19.15 8.47
N GLY A 125 -16.06 18.47 9.33
CA GLY A 125 -16.85 17.27 9.01
C GLY A 125 -16.98 16.29 10.20
N THR A 126 -17.76 15.23 10.02
CA THR A 126 -18.05 14.25 11.09
C THR A 126 -16.86 13.32 11.31
N VAL A 127 -16.31 13.29 12.53
CA VAL A 127 -15.26 12.36 12.96
C VAL A 127 -15.70 10.93 12.64
N GLY A 128 -14.86 10.19 11.92
CA GLY A 128 -15.14 8.80 11.54
C GLY A 128 -15.38 8.56 10.06
N GLN A 129 -15.91 9.55 9.32
CA GLN A 129 -16.15 9.43 7.89
C GLN A 129 -14.86 9.57 7.07
N VAL A 130 -14.73 8.76 6.02
CA VAL A 130 -13.65 8.86 5.04
C VAL A 130 -13.98 10.00 4.09
N ARG A 131 -13.20 11.09 4.15
CA ARG A 131 -13.25 12.13 3.12
C ARG A 131 -12.34 11.72 1.98
N ARG A 132 -12.91 11.58 0.77
CA ARG A 132 -12.11 11.38 -0.45
C ARG A 132 -11.31 12.66 -0.75
N ASP A 133 -10.04 12.48 -1.03
CA ASP A 133 -9.12 13.54 -1.42
C ASP A 133 -8.23 13.02 -2.55
N PRO A 134 -8.79 12.88 -3.76
CA PRO A 134 -8.12 12.23 -4.87
C PRO A 134 -6.81 12.97 -5.18
N PHE A 135 -5.71 12.22 -5.26
CA PHE A 135 -4.35 12.73 -5.48
C PHE A 135 -3.89 13.78 -4.44
N ALA A 136 -4.58 13.91 -3.30
CA ALA A 136 -4.44 15.03 -2.36
C ALA A 136 -4.66 16.42 -3.01
N MET A 137 -5.53 16.48 -4.02
CA MET A 137 -5.73 17.66 -4.88
C MET A 137 -7.14 18.25 -4.79
N LEU A 138 -8.02 17.72 -3.94
CA LEU A 138 -9.41 18.20 -3.86
C LEU A 138 -9.53 19.73 -3.69
N PRO A 139 -8.80 20.40 -2.77
CA PRO A 139 -8.91 21.84 -2.60
C PRO A 139 -8.05 22.65 -3.60
N PHE A 140 -7.27 22.00 -4.46
CA PHE A 140 -6.26 22.64 -5.32
C PHE A 140 -6.49 22.44 -6.82
N CYS A 141 -7.36 21.52 -7.21
CA CYS A 141 -7.65 21.23 -8.61
C CYS A 141 -8.31 22.45 -9.27
N GLY A 142 -7.59 23.10 -10.20
CA GLY A 142 -8.03 24.34 -10.85
C GLY A 142 -9.04 24.15 -12.00
N TYR A 143 -9.45 22.92 -12.27
CA TYR A 143 -10.43 22.57 -13.31
C TYR A 143 -11.25 21.34 -12.87
N ASN A 144 -12.09 20.80 -13.75
CA ASN A 144 -12.94 19.68 -13.38
C ASN A 144 -12.11 18.45 -12.98
N MET A 145 -12.41 17.88 -11.81
CA MET A 145 -11.66 16.76 -11.25
C MET A 145 -11.69 15.49 -12.13
N ALA A 146 -12.77 15.25 -12.87
CA ALA A 146 -12.84 14.10 -13.79
C ALA A 146 -11.88 14.26 -14.98
N ASP A 147 -11.75 15.47 -15.52
CA ASP A 147 -10.73 15.78 -16.53
C ASP A 147 -9.32 15.68 -15.94
N TYR A 148 -9.15 16.01 -14.66
CA TYR A 148 -7.88 15.84 -13.96
C TYR A 148 -7.47 14.37 -13.87
N PHE A 149 -8.41 13.48 -13.56
CA PHE A 149 -8.18 12.04 -13.64
C PHE A 149 -7.81 11.60 -15.05
N GLY A 150 -8.53 12.11 -16.07
CA GLY A 150 -8.22 11.86 -17.47
C GLY A 150 -6.80 12.31 -17.82
N HIS A 151 -6.33 13.45 -17.31
CA HIS A 151 -4.97 13.91 -17.58
C HIS A 151 -3.90 12.89 -17.14
N TRP A 152 -4.09 12.25 -15.99
CA TRP A 152 -3.19 11.20 -15.49
C TRP A 152 -3.22 9.92 -16.32
N THR A 153 -4.38 9.50 -16.84
CA THR A 153 -4.46 8.31 -17.71
C THR A 153 -3.70 8.53 -19.01
N HIS A 154 -3.82 9.72 -19.63
CA HIS A 154 -3.11 10.07 -20.86
C HIS A 154 -1.61 10.28 -20.67
N PHE A 155 -1.14 10.61 -19.46
CA PHE A 155 0.27 10.89 -19.20
C PHE A 155 1.19 9.69 -19.51
N ARG A 156 0.68 8.48 -19.30
CA ARG A 156 1.37 7.23 -19.61
C ARG A 156 1.78 7.12 -21.07
N GLU A 157 0.95 7.59 -21.99
CA GLU A 157 1.21 7.51 -23.44
C GLU A 157 2.48 8.29 -23.81
N LYS A 158 2.78 9.36 -23.06
CA LYS A 158 3.97 10.18 -23.26
C LYS A 158 5.20 9.61 -22.56
N LEU A 159 5.03 9.07 -21.35
CA LEU A 159 6.15 8.56 -20.55
C LEU A 159 6.62 7.17 -21.01
N GLY A 160 5.72 6.31 -21.47
CA GLY A 160 6.05 4.94 -21.85
C GLY A 160 6.75 4.19 -20.73
N PHE A 161 7.91 3.59 -21.03
CA PHE A 161 8.73 2.85 -20.06
C PHE A 161 9.42 3.73 -19.01
N LEU A 162 9.41 5.06 -19.18
CA LEU A 162 9.93 6.01 -18.18
C LEU A 162 8.90 6.35 -17.10
N SER A 163 7.71 5.74 -17.13
CA SER A 163 6.68 5.99 -16.12
C SER A 163 7.17 5.58 -14.73
N PRO A 164 7.09 6.45 -13.70
CA PRO A 164 7.45 6.07 -12.35
C PRO A 164 6.51 4.98 -11.83
N LYS A 165 7.02 4.15 -10.92
CA LYS A 165 6.18 3.20 -10.18
C LYS A 165 5.26 3.96 -9.23
N ILE A 166 4.01 3.52 -9.11
CA ILE A 166 3.03 4.13 -8.21
C ILE A 166 2.83 3.23 -7.00
N PHE A 167 2.83 3.83 -5.82
CA PHE A 167 2.62 3.15 -4.55
C PHE A 167 1.49 3.82 -3.76
N TYR A 168 0.81 3.06 -2.91
CA TYR A 168 -0.12 3.55 -1.90
C TYR A 168 0.39 3.14 -0.52
N VAL A 169 0.72 4.13 0.33
CA VAL A 169 1.17 3.96 1.71
C VAL A 169 0.11 4.34 2.74
N ASN A 170 0.16 3.69 3.90
CA ASN A 170 -0.65 4.04 5.06
C ASN A 170 0.14 3.86 6.37
N TRP A 171 0.62 4.97 6.91
CA TRP A 171 1.35 5.00 8.19
C TRP A 171 0.45 4.89 9.42
N PHE A 172 -0.86 4.95 9.24
CA PHE A 172 -1.81 5.25 10.30
C PHE A 172 -2.69 4.08 10.69
N ARG A 173 -2.35 2.86 10.23
CA ARG A 173 -3.08 1.65 10.60
C ARG A 173 -3.02 1.44 12.11
N GLN A 174 -4.17 1.11 12.69
CA GLN A 174 -4.35 0.89 14.13
C GLN A 174 -4.83 -0.53 14.40
N ASP A 175 -4.47 -1.05 15.58
CA ASP A 175 -5.04 -2.29 16.09
C ASP A 175 -6.40 -2.06 16.77
N SER A 176 -6.99 -3.12 17.31
CA SER A 176 -8.30 -3.08 17.99
C SER A 176 -8.33 -2.18 19.25
N THR A 177 -7.17 -1.80 19.79
CA THR A 177 -7.04 -0.89 20.93
C THR A 177 -6.88 0.57 20.51
N GLY A 178 -6.76 0.84 19.21
CA GLY A 178 -6.48 2.18 18.66
C GLY A 178 -4.99 2.55 18.68
N ARG A 179 -4.09 1.63 19.04
CA ARG A 179 -2.64 1.83 18.96
C ARG A 179 -2.21 1.81 17.49
N PHE A 180 -1.37 2.76 17.09
CA PHE A 180 -0.71 2.70 15.78
C PHE A 180 0.22 1.50 15.71
N ILE A 181 0.04 0.66 14.70
CA ILE A 181 0.83 -0.56 14.53
C ILE A 181 2.23 -0.21 14.01
N TRP A 182 2.33 0.75 13.07
CA TRP A 182 3.60 1.22 12.54
C TRP A 182 4.12 2.44 13.31
N PRO A 183 5.40 2.46 13.73
CA PRO A 183 5.97 3.57 14.52
C PRO A 183 6.05 4.91 13.76
N GLY A 184 6.10 4.88 12.43
CA GLY A 184 6.08 6.08 11.61
C GLY A 184 7.36 6.91 11.66
N PHE A 185 7.25 8.20 11.33
CA PHE A 185 8.35 9.18 11.36
C PHE A 185 9.62 8.69 10.64
N GLY A 186 10.74 8.55 11.36
CA GLY A 186 12.02 8.09 10.81
C GLY A 186 11.97 6.66 10.31
N GLU A 187 11.12 5.81 10.91
CA GLU A 187 11.00 4.40 10.54
C GLU A 187 10.33 4.22 9.18
N ASN A 188 9.61 5.23 8.67
CA ASN A 188 9.09 5.21 7.30
C ASN A 188 10.21 5.05 6.25
N SER A 189 11.46 5.38 6.59
CA SER A 189 12.63 5.13 5.75
C SER A 189 12.78 3.64 5.37
N ARG A 190 12.33 2.69 6.21
CA ARG A 190 12.34 1.24 5.91
C ARG A 190 11.41 0.88 4.77
N VAL A 191 10.26 1.55 4.70
CA VAL A 191 9.31 1.38 3.62
C VAL A 191 9.81 2.09 2.36
N LEU A 192 10.44 3.27 2.50
CA LEU A 192 11.09 3.94 1.37
C LEU A 192 12.26 3.13 0.80
N LYS A 193 13.04 2.45 1.64
CA LYS A 193 14.07 1.48 1.22
C LYS A 193 13.45 0.40 0.34
N TRP A 194 12.36 -0.21 0.78
CA TRP A 194 11.64 -1.21 -0.03
C TRP A 194 11.13 -0.61 -1.35
N VAL A 195 10.59 0.61 -1.34
CA VAL A 195 10.19 1.31 -2.57
C VAL A 195 11.37 1.46 -3.54
N CYS A 196 12.54 1.88 -3.07
CA CYS A 196 13.75 1.96 -3.88
C CYS A 196 14.15 0.58 -4.44
N GLU A 197 14.16 -0.47 -3.61
CA GLU A 197 14.46 -1.83 -4.06
C GLU A 197 13.46 -2.34 -5.11
N ARG A 198 12.18 -1.96 -5.01
CA ARG A 198 11.16 -2.28 -6.02
C ARG A 198 11.42 -1.53 -7.33
N VAL A 199 11.83 -0.26 -7.26
CA VAL A 199 12.27 0.52 -8.43
C VAL A 199 13.48 -0.11 -9.11
N ASP A 200 14.46 -0.57 -8.32
CA ASP A 200 15.68 -1.21 -8.81
C ASP A 200 15.47 -2.67 -9.28
N GLY A 201 14.27 -3.23 -9.07
CA GLY A 201 13.90 -4.58 -9.51
C GLY A 201 14.38 -5.71 -8.60
N VAL A 202 14.89 -5.40 -7.40
CA VAL A 202 15.43 -6.38 -6.43
C VAL A 202 14.56 -6.57 -5.20
N GLY A 203 13.56 -5.70 -4.98
CA GLY A 203 12.71 -5.74 -3.80
C GLY A 203 11.78 -6.95 -3.81
N LYS A 204 11.72 -7.69 -2.69
CA LYS A 204 10.85 -8.86 -2.54
C LYS A 204 9.39 -8.42 -2.37
N ALA A 205 8.51 -8.99 -3.18
CA ALA A 205 7.09 -8.67 -3.13
C ALA A 205 6.23 -9.88 -3.53
N ARG A 206 4.99 -9.90 -3.04
CA ARG A 206 3.98 -10.90 -3.40
C ARG A 206 2.77 -10.24 -4.05
N PRO A 207 2.16 -10.84 -5.08
CA PRO A 207 0.92 -10.34 -5.65
C PRO A 207 -0.25 -10.46 -4.67
N THR A 208 -1.18 -9.52 -4.74
CA THR A 208 -2.45 -9.51 -3.99
C THR A 208 -3.56 -8.88 -4.84
N PRO A 209 -4.85 -8.94 -4.43
CA PRO A 209 -5.91 -8.22 -5.14
C PRO A 209 -5.69 -6.70 -5.25
N LEU A 210 -4.93 -6.10 -4.32
CA LEU A 210 -4.68 -4.66 -4.29
C LEU A 210 -3.48 -4.22 -5.13
N GLY A 211 -2.57 -5.12 -5.47
CA GLY A 211 -1.24 -4.80 -6.02
C GLY A 211 -0.16 -5.70 -5.41
N TYR A 212 1.11 -5.33 -5.57
CA TYR A 212 2.20 -6.01 -4.90
C TYR A 212 2.39 -5.47 -3.48
N LEU A 213 2.40 -6.37 -2.50
CA LEU A 213 2.78 -6.05 -1.12
C LEU A 213 4.17 -6.63 -0.82
N PRO A 214 4.91 -6.06 0.15
CA PRO A 214 6.11 -6.67 0.66
C PRO A 214 5.86 -8.13 1.11
N THR A 215 6.84 -9.01 0.92
CA THR A 215 6.86 -10.27 1.67
C THR A 215 7.16 -9.99 3.14
N HIS A 216 6.88 -10.94 4.04
CA HIS A 216 7.06 -10.73 5.49
C HIS A 216 8.51 -10.41 5.88
N ASP A 217 9.48 -10.82 5.05
CA ASP A 217 10.92 -10.62 5.20
C ASP A 217 11.48 -9.50 4.30
N ALA A 218 10.63 -8.72 3.63
CA ALA A 218 11.07 -7.68 2.69
C ALA A 218 11.36 -6.33 3.35
N LEU A 219 10.72 -6.05 4.50
CA LEU A 219 10.95 -4.83 5.25
C LEU A 219 12.02 -5.07 6.30
N ASP A 220 12.98 -4.16 6.38
CA ASP A 220 14.00 -4.17 7.43
C ASP A 220 13.34 -3.84 8.77
N THR A 221 13.42 -4.78 9.72
CA THR A 221 12.89 -4.62 11.09
C THR A 221 14.00 -4.49 12.13
N ASP A 222 15.27 -4.40 11.73
CA ASP A 222 16.38 -4.34 12.66
C ASP A 222 16.32 -3.05 13.49
N GLY A 223 16.33 -3.20 14.82
CA GLY A 223 16.30 -2.07 15.75
C GLY A 223 14.91 -1.49 16.02
N ILE A 224 13.82 -2.10 15.53
CA ILE A 224 12.45 -1.75 15.93
C ILE A 224 11.75 -2.94 16.60
N ASP A 225 11.00 -2.66 17.65
CA ASP A 225 10.17 -3.65 18.32
C ASP A 225 8.82 -3.76 17.61
N ILE A 226 8.78 -4.58 16.56
CA ILE A 226 7.56 -4.93 15.86
C ILE A 226 7.34 -6.43 15.95
N ASN A 227 6.23 -6.82 16.58
CA ASN A 227 5.95 -8.24 16.74
C ASN A 227 5.48 -8.85 15.39
N PRO A 228 5.61 -10.18 15.20
CA PRO A 228 5.24 -10.83 13.94
C PRO A 228 3.77 -10.63 13.53
N GLN A 229 2.85 -10.56 14.50
CA GLN A 229 1.43 -10.35 14.21
C GLN A 229 1.17 -8.93 13.71
N ASP A 230 1.80 -7.91 14.32
CA ASP A 230 1.72 -6.51 13.88
C ASP A 230 2.21 -6.39 12.41
N MET A 231 3.28 -7.10 12.04
CA MET A 231 3.76 -7.13 10.65
C MET A 231 2.80 -7.83 9.70
N LEU A 232 2.22 -8.98 10.10
CA LEU A 232 1.18 -9.66 9.31
C LEU A 232 -0.02 -8.74 9.10
N ASP A 233 -0.46 -8.06 10.15
CA ASP A 233 -1.59 -7.14 10.12
C ASP A 233 -1.27 -5.99 9.16
N LEU A 234 -0.13 -5.32 9.29
CA LEU A 234 0.30 -4.24 8.40
C LEU A 234 0.30 -4.62 6.92
N LEU A 235 0.60 -5.88 6.61
CA LEU A 235 0.70 -6.40 5.25
C LEU A 235 -0.52 -7.25 4.83
N SER A 236 -1.60 -7.27 5.62
CA SER A 236 -2.80 -8.04 5.31
C SER A 236 -3.75 -7.27 4.37
N VAL A 237 -4.54 -8.04 3.59
CA VAL A 237 -5.63 -7.53 2.76
C VAL A 237 -6.95 -7.93 3.41
N ASP A 238 -7.74 -6.95 3.82
CA ASP A 238 -9.10 -7.14 4.34
C ASP A 238 -10.10 -7.22 3.17
N THR A 239 -10.30 -8.42 2.63
CA THR A 239 -11.14 -8.63 1.44
C THR A 239 -12.57 -8.15 1.65
N GLU A 240 -13.17 -8.43 2.80
CA GLU A 240 -14.55 -8.03 3.11
C GLU A 240 -14.66 -6.51 3.20
N GLY A 241 -13.75 -5.87 3.94
CA GLY A 241 -13.70 -4.41 4.04
C GLY A 241 -13.50 -3.73 2.68
N TRP A 242 -12.70 -4.33 1.78
CA TRP A 242 -12.49 -3.77 0.43
C TRP A 242 -13.69 -3.95 -0.48
N LEU A 243 -14.45 -5.04 -0.36
CA LEU A 243 -15.72 -5.21 -1.08
C LEU A 243 -16.77 -4.18 -0.63
N GLN A 244 -16.79 -3.84 0.66
CA GLN A 244 -17.61 -2.74 1.18
C GLN A 244 -17.13 -1.38 0.64
N GLU A 245 -15.82 -1.12 0.66
CA GLU A 245 -15.22 0.12 0.15
C GLU A 245 -15.49 0.32 -1.36
N ILE A 246 -15.54 -0.75 -2.17
CA ILE A 246 -15.91 -0.67 -3.59
C ILE A 246 -17.29 -0.03 -3.79
N THR A 247 -18.24 -0.32 -2.90
CA THR A 247 -19.58 0.27 -2.96
C THR A 247 -19.51 1.79 -2.75
N GLU A 248 -18.69 2.24 -1.81
CA GLU A 248 -18.50 3.67 -1.53
C GLU A 248 -17.69 4.39 -2.62
N ILE A 249 -16.70 3.72 -3.21
CA ILE A 249 -15.96 4.26 -4.37
C ILE A 249 -16.91 4.42 -5.57
N ARG A 250 -17.81 3.45 -5.81
CA ARG A 250 -18.79 3.53 -6.90
C ARG A 250 -19.72 4.74 -6.71
N LYS A 251 -20.30 4.91 -5.52
CA LYS A 251 -21.13 6.08 -5.20
C LYS A 251 -20.40 7.40 -5.38
N TYR A 252 -19.11 7.44 -5.03
CA TYR A 252 -18.27 8.62 -5.27
C TYR A 252 -18.08 8.89 -6.77
N TYR A 253 -17.81 7.85 -7.55
CA TYR A 253 -17.63 7.94 -9.00
C TYR A 253 -18.90 8.34 -9.74
N ASP A 254 -20.08 7.91 -9.29
CA ASP A 254 -21.36 8.27 -9.88
C ASP A 254 -21.60 9.79 -9.91
N GLN A 255 -20.96 10.56 -9.00
CA GLN A 255 -21.05 12.02 -8.95
C GLN A 255 -20.42 12.71 -10.17
N PHE A 256 -19.54 12.04 -10.90
CA PHE A 256 -18.88 12.58 -12.09
C PHE A 256 -19.63 12.29 -13.40
N GLY A 257 -20.64 11.41 -13.36
CA GLY A 257 -21.44 11.01 -14.52
C GLY A 257 -20.58 10.58 -15.71
N ASP A 258 -21.01 10.98 -16.92
CA ASP A 258 -20.35 10.61 -18.18
C ASP A 258 -18.94 11.21 -18.35
N ARG A 259 -18.53 12.13 -17.48
CA ARG A 259 -17.21 12.76 -17.54
C ARG A 259 -16.12 11.93 -16.85
N LEU A 260 -16.51 10.94 -16.03
CA LEU A 260 -15.55 10.03 -15.40
C LEU A 260 -14.77 9.24 -16.48
N PRO A 261 -13.42 9.22 -16.44
CA PRO A 261 -12.67 8.36 -17.33
C PRO A 261 -13.06 6.88 -17.15
N PRO A 262 -13.47 6.18 -18.24
CA PRO A 262 -13.97 4.80 -18.15
C PRO A 262 -12.94 3.85 -17.55
N GLU A 263 -11.64 4.13 -17.71
CA GLU A 263 -10.53 3.34 -17.17
C GLU A 263 -10.58 3.24 -15.64
N LEU A 264 -11.09 4.27 -14.95
CA LEU A 264 -11.23 4.23 -13.49
C LEU A 264 -12.32 3.26 -13.05
N MET A 265 -13.45 3.23 -13.75
CA MET A 265 -14.52 2.27 -13.48
C MET A 265 -14.09 0.84 -13.84
N THR A 266 -13.35 0.67 -14.94
CA THR A 266 -12.74 -0.63 -15.30
C THR A 266 -11.76 -1.10 -14.22
N ASN A 267 -10.92 -0.22 -13.66
CA ASN A 267 -10.02 -0.60 -12.57
C ASN A 267 -10.78 -0.97 -11.29
N LEU A 268 -11.88 -0.27 -10.98
CA LEU A 268 -12.76 -0.63 -9.86
C LEU A 268 -13.37 -2.03 -10.04
N GLN A 269 -13.88 -2.34 -11.24
CA GLN A 269 -14.42 -3.67 -11.58
C GLN A 269 -13.35 -4.76 -11.52
N LYS A 270 -12.15 -4.50 -12.02
CA LYS A 270 -11.02 -5.44 -11.93
C LYS A 270 -10.60 -5.68 -10.49
N LEU A 271 -10.59 -4.65 -9.64
CA LEU A 271 -10.36 -4.80 -8.21
C LEU A 271 -11.44 -5.69 -7.57
N GLN A 272 -12.71 -5.41 -7.87
CA GLN A 272 -13.83 -6.22 -7.39
C GLN A 272 -13.69 -7.69 -7.81
N GLY A 273 -13.39 -7.95 -9.08
CA GLY A 273 -13.14 -9.30 -9.59
C GLY A 273 -12.01 -10.00 -8.83
N ARG A 274 -10.84 -9.37 -8.70
CA ARG A 274 -9.72 -9.96 -7.94
C ARG A 274 -10.05 -10.23 -6.48
N LEU A 275 -10.83 -9.36 -5.83
CA LEU A 275 -11.25 -9.56 -4.44
C LEU A 275 -12.29 -10.68 -4.32
N GLN A 276 -13.21 -10.80 -5.27
CA GLN A 276 -14.18 -11.89 -5.34
C GLN A 276 -13.48 -13.21 -5.62
N SER A 277 -12.56 -13.29 -6.59
CA SER A 277 -11.75 -14.48 -6.83
C SER A 277 -10.87 -14.87 -5.64
N ALA A 278 -10.39 -13.90 -4.86
CA ALA A 278 -9.66 -14.16 -3.62
C ALA A 278 -10.58 -14.56 -2.45
N ALA A 279 -11.84 -14.11 -2.44
CA ALA A 279 -12.88 -14.55 -1.51
C ALA A 279 -13.45 -15.93 -1.90
N ASP A 280 -13.45 -16.24 -3.19
CA ASP A 280 -13.78 -17.52 -3.82
C ASP A 280 -12.59 -18.48 -3.69
N ILE A 281 -12.13 -18.67 -2.45
CA ILE A 281 -11.64 -19.99 -2.06
C ILE A 281 -12.81 -20.93 -2.38
N PRO A 282 -12.73 -21.80 -3.40
CA PRO A 282 -13.89 -22.37 -4.08
C PRO A 282 -14.58 -23.47 -3.28
N ILE A 283 -14.34 -23.53 -1.97
CA ILE A 283 -14.66 -24.65 -1.11
C ILE A 283 -15.23 -24.15 0.21
N HIS A 284 -16.53 -24.35 0.40
CA HIS A 284 -17.22 -24.08 1.66
C HIS A 284 -17.17 -25.26 2.63
N ASN A 285 -16.46 -26.33 2.27
CA ASN A 285 -16.31 -27.53 3.11
C ASN A 285 -15.34 -27.24 4.27
N GLN A 286 -15.90 -27.11 5.48
CA GLN A 286 -15.17 -26.79 6.70
C GLN A 286 -14.12 -27.84 7.06
N ASP A 287 -14.37 -29.12 6.79
CA ASP A 287 -13.42 -30.21 7.07
C ASP A 287 -12.20 -30.13 6.15
N LEU A 288 -12.41 -29.77 4.87
CA LEU A 288 -11.30 -29.61 3.93
C LEU A 288 -10.47 -28.37 4.24
N LEU A 289 -11.11 -27.25 4.63
CA LEU A 289 -10.40 -26.04 5.06
C LEU A 289 -9.55 -26.30 6.30
N LYS A 290 -10.11 -27.03 7.28
CA LYS A 290 -9.39 -27.48 8.47
C LYS A 290 -8.21 -28.37 8.09
N TRP A 291 -8.42 -29.37 7.23
CA TRP A 291 -7.35 -30.25 6.74
C TRP A 291 -6.23 -29.48 6.03
N VAL A 292 -6.54 -28.51 5.16
CA VAL A 292 -5.50 -27.68 4.52
C VAL A 292 -4.74 -26.86 5.54
N SER A 293 -5.40 -26.34 6.58
CA SER A 293 -4.73 -25.65 7.68
C SER A 293 -3.77 -26.58 8.43
N GLU A 294 -4.19 -27.81 8.74
CA GLU A 294 -3.34 -28.83 9.37
C GLU A 294 -2.13 -29.19 8.50
N MET A 295 -2.34 -29.34 7.18
CA MET A 295 -1.25 -29.62 6.23
C MET A 295 -0.30 -28.44 6.07
N ARG A 296 -0.76 -27.19 6.17
CA ARG A 296 0.11 -26.00 6.17
C ARG A 296 1.06 -26.01 7.35
N GLU A 297 0.56 -26.32 8.55
CA GLU A 297 1.39 -26.42 9.75
C GLU A 297 2.41 -27.56 9.66
N LEU A 298 1.98 -28.72 9.12
CA LEU A 298 2.84 -29.89 8.99
C LEU A 298 3.92 -29.72 7.91
N CYS A 299 3.51 -29.31 6.71
CA CYS A 299 4.38 -29.29 5.53
C CYS A 299 5.12 -27.98 5.33
N LYS A 300 4.67 -26.89 5.99
CA LYS A 300 5.23 -25.53 5.90
C LYS A 300 5.48 -25.08 4.46
N PRO A 301 4.50 -25.19 3.56
CA PRO A 301 4.69 -24.83 2.16
C PRO A 301 4.90 -23.31 2.03
N THR A 302 5.66 -22.89 1.02
CA THR A 302 5.86 -21.46 0.72
C THR A 302 4.57 -20.76 0.30
N ALA A 303 3.64 -21.47 -0.34
CA ALA A 303 2.31 -20.98 -0.70
C ALA A 303 1.33 -22.15 -0.88
N VAL A 304 0.02 -21.86 -0.81
CA VAL A 304 -1.05 -22.78 -1.19
C VAL A 304 -1.87 -22.13 -2.29
N HIS A 305 -1.92 -22.79 -3.45
CA HIS A 305 -2.67 -22.36 -4.63
C HIS A 305 -3.88 -23.27 -4.84
N TRP A 306 -5.06 -22.69 -5.02
CA TRP A 306 -6.27 -23.45 -5.30
C TRP A 306 -6.47 -23.52 -6.81
N CYS A 307 -6.39 -24.71 -7.39
CA CYS A 307 -6.69 -24.91 -8.80
C CYS A 307 -8.20 -24.81 -9.02
N THR A 308 -8.65 -23.67 -9.54
CA THR A 308 -10.06 -23.35 -9.80
C THR A 308 -10.54 -23.84 -11.17
N GLY A 309 -9.61 -24.03 -12.11
CA GLY A 309 -9.91 -24.42 -13.50
C GLY A 309 -10.55 -23.30 -14.33
N THR A 310 -10.47 -22.05 -13.87
CA THR A 310 -11.02 -20.90 -14.59
C THR A 310 -10.20 -20.57 -15.84
N GLU A 311 -10.81 -19.88 -16.80
CA GLU A 311 -10.14 -19.45 -18.03
C GLU A 311 -8.99 -18.46 -17.73
N GLU A 312 -9.15 -17.59 -16.73
CA GLU A 312 -8.10 -16.67 -16.26
C GLU A 312 -6.91 -17.42 -15.66
N GLU A 313 -7.16 -18.42 -14.80
CA GLU A 313 -6.10 -19.26 -14.25
C GLU A 313 -5.37 -20.06 -15.35
N TYR A 314 -6.14 -20.60 -16.31
CA TYR A 314 -5.57 -21.28 -17.46
C TYR A 314 -4.66 -20.35 -18.26
N ASP A 315 -5.11 -19.14 -18.57
CA ASP A 315 -4.34 -18.16 -19.32
C ASP A 315 -3.08 -17.71 -18.56
N ASP A 316 -3.18 -17.48 -17.26
CA ASP A 316 -2.06 -17.09 -16.40
C ASP A 316 -0.99 -18.18 -16.33
N ILE A 317 -1.39 -19.43 -16.12
CA ILE A 317 -0.47 -20.59 -16.11
C ILE A 317 0.19 -20.72 -17.49
N CYS A 318 -0.58 -20.65 -18.57
CA CYS A 318 -0.05 -20.79 -19.92
C CYS A 318 0.92 -19.66 -20.26
N GLN A 319 0.62 -18.42 -19.89
CA GLN A 319 1.51 -17.27 -20.08
C GLN A 319 2.78 -17.39 -19.26
N LEU A 320 2.69 -17.84 -18.00
CA LEU A 320 3.84 -18.10 -17.15
C LEU A 320 4.76 -19.16 -17.77
N MET A 321 4.19 -20.25 -18.27
CA MET A 321 4.95 -21.33 -18.91
C MET A 321 5.58 -20.89 -20.24
N VAL A 322 4.94 -19.99 -20.99
CA VAL A 322 5.53 -19.38 -22.18
C VAL A 322 6.71 -18.48 -21.80
N LYS A 323 6.54 -17.65 -20.78
CA LYS A 323 7.61 -16.77 -20.26
C LYS A 323 8.80 -17.57 -19.71
N GLY A 324 8.53 -18.71 -19.08
CA GLY A 324 9.54 -19.64 -18.57
C GLY A 324 10.24 -20.49 -19.63
N GLY A 325 9.80 -20.43 -20.90
CA GLY A 325 10.37 -21.20 -22.00
C GLY A 325 9.90 -22.65 -22.09
N THR A 326 9.05 -23.11 -21.16
CA THR A 326 8.47 -24.45 -21.14
C THR A 326 7.43 -24.63 -22.25
N PHE A 327 6.61 -23.60 -22.48
CA PHE A 327 5.59 -23.58 -23.53
C PHE A 327 6.01 -22.71 -24.71
N LEU A 328 5.68 -23.17 -25.91
CA LEU A 328 5.72 -22.38 -27.12
C LEU A 328 4.29 -22.12 -27.58
N ARG A 329 3.89 -20.85 -27.65
CA ARG A 329 2.57 -20.48 -28.17
C ARG A 329 2.47 -20.85 -29.65
N LEU A 330 1.41 -21.56 -30.02
CA LEU A 330 1.18 -21.99 -31.39
C LEU A 330 0.52 -20.90 -32.22
N ASN A 331 0.49 -21.10 -33.54
CA ASN A 331 -0.13 -20.16 -34.46
C ASN A 331 -1.64 -20.08 -34.21
N ASP A 332 -2.08 -18.92 -33.74
CA ASP A 332 -3.46 -18.70 -33.27
C ASP A 332 -4.51 -18.85 -34.39
N LYS A 333 -4.15 -18.55 -35.64
CA LYS A 333 -5.06 -18.74 -36.80
C LYS A 333 -5.27 -20.22 -37.16
N LYS A 334 -4.34 -21.10 -36.80
CA LYS A 334 -4.42 -22.54 -37.09
C LYS A 334 -4.86 -23.36 -35.88
N ARG A 335 -4.42 -22.95 -34.68
CA ARG A 335 -4.67 -23.61 -33.39
C ARG A 335 -4.82 -22.52 -32.32
N PRO A 336 -6.01 -21.94 -32.18
CA PRO A 336 -6.26 -20.88 -31.22
C PRO A 336 -6.01 -21.37 -29.80
N ASN A 337 -5.52 -20.47 -28.94
CA ASN A 337 -5.22 -20.71 -27.52
C ASN A 337 -4.46 -22.02 -27.21
N SER A 338 -3.55 -22.42 -28.11
CA SER A 338 -2.84 -23.70 -28.02
C SER A 338 -1.35 -23.50 -27.80
N PHE A 339 -0.73 -24.43 -27.06
CA PHE A 339 0.68 -24.38 -26.67
C PHE A 339 1.36 -25.72 -26.98
N LEU A 340 2.65 -25.67 -27.30
CA LEU A 340 3.51 -26.84 -27.44
C LEU A 340 4.48 -26.89 -26.27
N ALA A 341 4.43 -27.98 -25.50
CA ALA A 341 5.46 -28.35 -24.53
C ALA A 341 6.34 -29.46 -25.12
N ARG A 342 7.62 -29.45 -24.78
CA ARG A 342 8.56 -30.53 -25.15
C ARG A 342 9.23 -31.03 -23.88
N SER A 343 8.77 -32.17 -23.39
CA SER A 343 9.39 -32.84 -22.23
C SER A 343 10.61 -33.68 -22.66
N ASP A 344 11.45 -34.01 -21.69
CA ASP A 344 12.54 -34.95 -21.87
C ASP A 344 11.95 -36.35 -22.17
N PRO A 345 12.55 -37.16 -23.07
CA PRO A 345 12.07 -38.53 -23.33
C PRO A 345 12.00 -39.45 -22.09
N ARG A 346 12.71 -39.09 -21.01
CA ARG A 346 12.70 -39.80 -19.72
C ARG A 346 11.62 -39.28 -18.77
N ASP A 347 10.93 -38.21 -19.12
CA ASP A 347 9.82 -37.64 -18.35
C ASP A 347 8.59 -38.54 -18.48
N VAL A 348 8.58 -39.60 -17.67
CA VAL A 348 7.48 -40.55 -17.52
C VAL A 348 6.79 -40.31 -16.18
N ALA A 349 5.46 -40.31 -16.18
CA ALA A 349 4.64 -40.02 -14.99
C ALA A 349 4.76 -41.05 -13.85
N ARG A 350 5.61 -42.07 -13.98
CA ARG A 350 5.76 -43.17 -13.02
C ARG A 350 7.22 -43.49 -12.78
N VAL A 351 7.70 -43.21 -11.57
CA VAL A 351 8.97 -43.69 -11.04
C VAL A 351 8.62 -44.54 -9.83
N GLU A 352 8.27 -45.81 -10.06
CA GLU A 352 7.72 -46.71 -9.04
C GLU A 352 8.70 -46.87 -7.85
N GLY A 353 10.01 -46.82 -8.11
CA GLY A 353 11.06 -46.87 -7.09
C GLY A 353 11.23 -45.60 -6.24
N CYS A 354 10.49 -44.53 -6.51
CA CYS A 354 10.49 -43.29 -5.70
C CYS A 354 9.13 -43.01 -5.05
N THR A 355 8.17 -43.94 -5.17
CA THR A 355 6.84 -43.80 -4.57
C THR A 355 6.87 -44.34 -3.15
N TYR A 356 6.50 -43.51 -2.17
CA TYR A 356 6.42 -43.92 -0.77
C TYR A 356 4.96 -43.95 -0.30
N ILE A 357 4.47 -45.13 0.08
CA ILE A 357 3.10 -45.36 0.57
C ILE A 357 3.04 -45.31 2.11
N CYS A 358 2.68 -44.18 2.69
CA CYS A 358 2.57 -44.08 4.16
C CYS A 358 1.23 -44.66 4.64
N THR A 359 1.27 -45.85 5.26
CA THR A 359 0.10 -46.54 5.82
C THR A 359 0.26 -46.77 7.33
N LYS A 360 -0.85 -47.04 8.04
CA LYS A 360 -0.80 -47.38 9.47
C LYS A 360 -0.30 -48.80 9.72
N ASP A 361 -0.68 -49.74 8.85
CA ASP A 361 -0.23 -51.13 8.90
C ASP A 361 0.84 -51.37 7.81
N PRO A 362 2.02 -51.93 8.15
CA PRO A 362 3.07 -52.22 7.16
C PRO A 362 2.64 -53.10 5.99
N SER A 363 1.65 -53.99 6.19
CA SER A 363 1.17 -54.88 5.14
C SER A 363 0.40 -54.15 4.01
N ASP A 364 -0.16 -52.97 4.31
CA ASP A 364 -0.92 -52.15 3.34
C ASP A 364 -0.02 -51.39 2.36
N ALA A 365 1.27 -51.20 2.68
CA ALA A 365 2.21 -50.52 1.81
C ALA A 365 2.62 -51.38 0.59
N GLY A 366 2.26 -52.67 0.59
CA GLY A 366 2.58 -53.60 -0.49
C GLY A 366 4.10 -53.74 -0.72
N PRO A 367 4.51 -54.18 -1.93
CA PRO A 367 5.94 -54.36 -2.26
C PRO A 367 6.66 -53.03 -2.55
N THR A 368 5.97 -51.89 -2.55
CA THR A 368 6.50 -50.61 -3.04
C THR A 368 7.42 -49.90 -2.03
N ASN A 369 7.30 -50.25 -0.75
CA ASN A 369 8.01 -49.56 0.34
C ASN A 369 9.00 -50.43 1.14
N ASN A 370 9.24 -51.68 0.72
CA ASN A 370 10.11 -52.62 1.43
C ASN A 370 11.29 -53.06 0.58
#